data_AF-A0A1I5FCY7-F1
#
_entry.id   AF-A0A1I5FCY7-F1
#
_cell.length_a   1.000
_cell.length_b   1.000
_cell.length_c   1.000
_cell.angle_alpha   90.00
_cell.angle_beta   90.00
_cell.angle_gamma   90.00
#
_symmetry.space_group_name_H-M   'P 1'
#
loop_
_entity.id
_entity.type
_entity.pdbx_description
1 polymer ?
#
loop_
_entity_poly.entity_id
_entity_poly.type
_entity_poly.pdbx_seq_one_letter_code
_entity_poly.pdbx_strand_id
1 'polypeptide(L)'
;MNRSVHAAVRAQQRCIPPLVEQWLNQFGEEKHDGHGGVLRYFSRASIRAMERAFGRAPVRKMSEYLDAYKVESSHDGDVLTIGHRTKRIKRR
;
A
#
# COMPACT_ATOMS: atom_id res chain seq x y z
N MET A 1 -7.91 13.21 -3.83
CA MET A 1 -6.64 12.64 -3.29
C MET A 1 -5.55 13.66 -3.54
N ASN A 2 -4.97 14.22 -2.49
CA ASN A 2 -3.74 14.99 -2.61
C ASN A 2 -2.55 14.04 -2.42
N ARG A 3 -1.70 13.92 -3.43
CA ARG A 3 -0.41 13.24 -3.32
C ARG A 3 0.65 14.32 -3.17
N SER A 4 1.59 14.11 -2.25
CA SER A 4 2.79 14.95 -2.24
C SER A 4 3.57 14.75 -3.55
N VAL A 5 4.29 15.79 -3.99
CA VAL A 5 5.20 15.70 -5.16
C VAL A 5 6.21 14.56 -4.96
N HIS A 6 6.66 14.34 -3.71
CA HIS A 6 7.55 13.23 -3.37
C HIS A 6 6.91 11.87 -3.63
N ALA A 7 5.68 11.65 -3.19
CA ALA A 7 4.99 10.37 -3.38
C ALA A 7 4.73 10.06 -4.86
N ALA A 8 4.34 11.07 -5.65
CA ALA A 8 4.12 10.89 -7.09
C ALA A 8 5.41 10.50 -7.84
N VAL A 9 6.51 11.21 -7.59
CA VAL A 9 7.83 10.91 -8.18
C VAL A 9 8.31 9.51 -7.77
N ARG A 10 8.11 9.12 -6.52
CA ARG A 10 8.52 7.79 -6.03
C ARG A 10 7.69 6.65 -6.60
N ALA A 11 6.38 6.84 -6.79
CA ALA A 11 5.52 5.84 -7.42
C ALA A 11 6.00 5.55 -8.85
N GLN A 12 6.30 6.62 -9.60
CA GLN A 12 6.80 6.53 -10.97
C GLN A 12 8.18 5.86 -11.02
N GLN A 13 9.11 6.26 -10.16
CA GLN A 13 10.45 5.67 -10.07
C GLN A 13 10.46 4.18 -9.67
N ARG A 14 9.37 3.68 -9.07
CA ARG A 14 9.25 2.32 -8.57
C ARG A 14 8.29 1.46 -9.38
N CYS A 15 7.82 1.96 -10.52
CA CYS A 15 6.88 1.28 -11.41
C CYS A 15 5.62 0.77 -10.67
N ILE A 16 5.13 1.49 -9.66
CA ILE A 16 3.92 1.11 -8.91
C ILE A 16 2.70 1.70 -9.61
N PRO A 17 1.80 0.89 -10.18
CA PRO A 17 0.62 1.38 -10.87
C PRO A 17 -0.35 2.09 -9.91
N PRO A 18 -1.09 3.13 -10.37
CA PRO A 18 -2.13 3.78 -9.57
C PRO A 18 -3.18 2.82 -9.01
N LEU A 19 -3.46 1.72 -9.72
CA LEU A 19 -4.36 0.65 -9.27
C LEU A 19 -3.90 0.03 -7.95
N VAL A 20 -2.59 -0.15 -7.74
CA VAL A 20 -2.04 -0.74 -6.51
C VAL A 20 -2.26 0.18 -5.33
N GLU A 21 -2.14 1.50 -5.54
CA GLU A 21 -2.46 2.49 -4.51
C GLU A 21 -3.95 2.50 -4.16
N GLN A 22 -4.84 2.36 -5.15
CA GLN A 22 -6.28 2.20 -4.91
C GLN A 22 -6.57 0.93 -4.10
N TRP A 23 -5.90 -0.18 -4.40
CA TRP A 23 -6.04 -1.41 -3.63
C TRP A 23 -5.48 -1.30 -2.23
N LEU A 24 -4.37 -0.58 -2.04
CA LEU A 24 -3.86 -0.27 -0.71
C LEU A 24 -4.96 0.48 0.05
N ASN A 25 -5.52 1.56 -0.48
CA ASN A 25 -6.63 2.28 0.16
C ASN A 25 -7.81 1.38 0.55
N GLN A 26 -8.21 0.48 -0.33
CA GLN A 26 -9.45 -0.29 -0.18
C GLN A 26 -9.29 -1.54 0.70
N PHE A 27 -8.14 -2.22 0.63
CA PHE A 27 -7.93 -3.53 1.29
C PHE A 27 -6.73 -3.56 2.23
N GLY A 28 -5.84 -2.57 2.13
CA GLY A 28 -4.61 -2.52 2.92
C GLY A 28 -4.90 -2.36 4.40
N GLU A 29 -4.17 -3.12 5.21
CA GLU A 29 -4.19 -3.02 6.67
C GLU A 29 -3.39 -1.80 7.10
N GLU A 30 -3.92 -1.07 8.09
CA GLU A 30 -3.29 0.11 8.66
C GLU A 30 -2.47 -0.25 9.90
N LYS A 31 -1.29 0.34 10.02
CA LYS A 31 -0.47 0.27 11.21
C LYS A 31 0.04 1.67 11.56
N HIS A 32 -0.38 2.18 12.70
CA HIS A 32 0.17 3.41 13.26
C HIS A 32 1.61 3.17 13.72
N ASP A 33 2.53 4.08 13.36
CA ASP A 33 3.92 4.03 13.82
C ASP A 33 4.14 4.79 15.14
N GLY A 34 3.11 5.47 15.66
CA GLY A 34 3.16 6.24 16.90
C GLY A 34 3.88 7.59 16.79
N HIS A 35 4.42 7.92 15.60
CA HIS A 35 5.19 9.14 15.32
C HIS A 35 4.51 10.02 14.26
N GLY A 36 3.20 9.84 14.04
CA GLY A 36 2.41 10.62 13.09
C GLY A 36 2.32 10.02 11.67
N GLY A 37 2.79 8.79 11.48
CA GLY A 37 2.68 8.05 10.23
C GLY A 37 1.70 6.88 10.33
N VAL A 38 0.91 6.69 9.27
CA VAL A 38 0.08 5.51 9.07
C VAL A 38 0.69 4.68 7.95
N LEU A 39 1.19 3.49 8.30
CA LEU A 39 1.70 2.53 7.33
C LEU A 39 0.54 1.67 6.83
N ARG A 40 0.21 1.78 5.54
CA ARG A 40 -0.77 0.92 4.89
C ARG A 40 -0.10 -0.13 4.00
N TYR A 41 -0.51 -1.38 4.17
CA TYR A 41 0.18 -2.49 3.53
C TYR A 41 -0.76 -3.68 3.27
N PHE A 42 -0.47 -4.51 2.25
CA PHE A 42 -1.19 -5.76 2.07
C PHE A 42 -0.73 -6.81 3.09
N SER A 43 -1.65 -7.24 3.95
CA SER A 43 -1.48 -8.39 4.81
C SER A 43 -2.11 -9.64 4.18
N ARG A 44 -1.92 -10.82 4.82
CA ARG A 44 -2.61 -12.04 4.38
C ARG A 44 -4.13 -11.88 4.40
N ALA A 45 -4.67 -11.09 5.32
CA ALA A 45 -6.11 -10.80 5.37
C ALA A 45 -6.53 -9.91 4.20
N SER A 46 -5.76 -8.84 3.90
CA SER A 46 -5.97 -7.97 2.74
C SER A 46 -6.01 -8.75 1.43
N ILE A 47 -5.02 -9.63 1.21
CA ILE A 47 -4.93 -10.44 -0.01
C ILE A 47 -6.16 -11.36 -0.13
N ARG A 48 -6.57 -12.03 0.95
CA ARG A 48 -7.78 -12.87 0.93
C ARG A 48 -9.05 -12.06 0.68
N ALA A 49 -9.14 -10.83 1.17
CA ALA A 49 -10.28 -9.95 0.89
C ALA A 49 -10.32 -9.57 -0.60
N MET A 50 -9.17 -9.23 -1.18
CA MET A 50 -9.04 -8.97 -2.62
C MET A 50 -9.41 -10.21 -3.46
N GLU A 51 -8.94 -11.40 -3.07
CA GLU A 51 -9.26 -12.65 -3.78
C GLU A 51 -10.77 -12.95 -3.75
N ARG A 52 -11.48 -12.57 -2.68
CA ARG A 52 -12.94 -12.67 -2.60
C ARG A 52 -13.65 -11.64 -3.47
N ALA A 53 -13.13 -10.43 -3.56
CA ALA A 53 -13.73 -9.33 -4.33
C ALA A 53 -13.52 -9.49 -5.84
N PHE A 54 -12.32 -9.90 -6.26
CA PHE A 54 -11.91 -9.91 -7.68
C PHE A 54 -11.65 -11.31 -8.23
N GLY A 55 -11.69 -12.34 -7.39
CA GLY A 55 -11.26 -13.68 -7.74
C GLY A 55 -9.75 -13.88 -7.59
N ARG A 56 -9.34 -15.14 -7.45
CA ARG A 56 -7.95 -15.51 -7.17
C ARG A 56 -7.01 -15.28 -8.36
N ALA A 57 -7.47 -15.53 -9.58
CA ALA A 57 -6.61 -15.46 -10.76
C ALA A 57 -6.12 -14.02 -11.08
N PRO A 58 -6.98 -12.97 -11.05
CA PRO A 58 -6.52 -11.59 -11.21
C PRO A 58 -5.56 -11.13 -10.13
N VAL A 59 -5.84 -11.44 -8.86
CA VAL A 59 -4.95 -11.07 -7.73
C VAL A 59 -3.58 -11.73 -7.88
N ARG A 60 -3.53 -12.99 -8.32
CA ARG A 60 -2.26 -13.69 -8.56
C ARG A 60 -1.45 -13.09 -9.70
N LYS A 61 -2.08 -12.56 -10.76
CA LYS A 61 -1.36 -11.88 -11.86
C LYS A 61 -0.64 -10.61 -11.38
N MET A 62 -1.10 -10.02 -10.29
CA MET A 62 -0.54 -8.80 -9.70
C MET A 62 0.39 -9.09 -8.51
N SER A 63 0.90 -10.32 -8.39
CA SER A 63 1.67 -10.77 -7.22
C SER A 63 2.93 -9.94 -6.97
N GLU A 64 3.53 -9.37 -8.02
CA GLU A 64 4.70 -8.48 -7.94
C GLU A 64 4.44 -7.18 -7.16
N TYR A 65 3.17 -6.78 -7.02
CA TYR A 65 2.78 -5.56 -6.31
C TYR A 65 2.19 -5.82 -4.92
N LEU A 66 2.00 -7.09 -4.53
CA LEU A 66 1.39 -7.42 -3.24
C LEU A 66 2.32 -7.16 -2.05
N ASP A 67 3.59 -6.87 -2.31
CA ASP A 67 4.55 -6.38 -1.32
C ASP A 67 4.53 -4.85 -1.20
N ALA A 68 3.75 -4.14 -2.01
CA ALA A 68 3.66 -2.69 -1.94
C ALA A 68 3.15 -2.22 -0.57
N TYR A 69 3.56 -1.01 -0.21
CA TYR A 69 3.11 -0.29 0.97
C TYR A 69 3.08 1.21 0.68
N LYS A 70 2.29 1.93 1.46
CA LYS A 70 2.32 3.40 1.51
C LYS A 70 2.38 3.89 2.94
N VAL A 71 2.95 5.07 3.12
CA VAL A 71 2.97 5.82 4.36
C VAL A 71 2.14 7.06 4.15
N GLU A 72 1.19 7.29 5.04
CA GLU A 72 0.26 8.42 5.03
C GLU A 72 0.50 9.28 6.29
N SER A 73 0.28 10.58 6.17
CA SER A 73 0.22 11.47 7.34
C SER A 73 -0.99 11.11 8.19
N SER A 74 -0.80 10.94 9.50
CA SER A 74 -1.91 10.70 10.42
C SER A 74 -2.81 11.92 10.60
N HIS A 75 -2.35 13.11 10.20
CA HIS A 75 -3.07 14.37 10.37
C HIS A 75 -4.04 14.63 9.21
N ASP A 76 -3.56 14.46 7.97
CA ASP A 76 -4.28 14.89 6.76
C ASP A 76 -4.57 13.75 5.78
N GLY A 77 -4.06 12.53 6.05
CA GLY A 77 -4.19 11.39 5.15
C GLY A 77 -3.35 11.50 3.87
N ASP A 78 -2.51 12.53 3.76
CA ASP A 78 -1.65 12.75 2.59
C ASP A 78 -0.63 11.61 2.44
N VAL A 79 -0.50 11.11 1.21
CA VAL A 79 0.48 10.07 0.91
C VAL A 79 1.88 10.69 0.93
N LEU A 80 2.66 10.33 1.96
CA LEU A 80 4.04 10.75 2.15
C LEU A 80 4.99 9.94 1.28
N THR A 81 4.76 8.62 1.15
CA THR A 81 5.61 7.72 0.35
C THR A 81 4.85 6.46 -0.06
N ILE A 82 5.20 5.90 -1.22
CA ILE A 82 4.78 4.57 -1.68
C ILE A 82 6.00 3.77 -2.17
N GLY A 83 6.03 2.47 -1.94
CA GLY A 83 7.16 1.63 -2.32
C GLY A 83 6.90 0.13 -2.23
N HIS A 84 7.87 -0.65 -2.71
CA HIS A 84 7.93 -2.10 -2.54
C HIS A 84 8.63 -2.46 -1.23
N ARG A 85 8.21 -3.55 -0.58
CA ARG A 85 8.81 -3.99 0.68
C ARG A 85 10.06 -4.81 0.41
N THR A 86 11.21 -4.20 0.68
CA THR A 86 12.51 -4.91 0.68
C THR A 86 12.80 -5.64 1.99
N LYS A 87 12.02 -5.38 3.06
CA LYS A 87 12.15 -6.00 4.39
C LYS A 87 10.78 -6.35 4.96
N ARG A 88 10.71 -7.41 5.78
CA ARG A 88 9.48 -7.80 6.48
C ARG A 88 9.05 -6.73 7.49
N ILE A 89 7.75 -6.40 7.52
CA ILE A 89 7.19 -5.55 8.58
C ILE A 89 7.20 -6.34 9.89
N LYS A 90 7.94 -5.85 10.90
CA LYS A 90 7.90 -6.42 12.25
C LYS A 90 6.55 -6.11 12.88
N ARG A 91 5.80 -7.15 13.26
CA ARG A 91 4.62 -7.04 14.13
C ARG A 91 5.13 -6.97 15.56
N ARG A 92 4.70 -5.95 16.32
CA ARG A 92 4.87 -5.91 17.77
C ARG A 92 3.59 -6.45 18.38
#